data_AF-A0A2V5VD75-F1
#
_entry.id   AF-A0A2V5VD75-F1
#
_cell.length_a   1.000
_cell.length_b   1.000
_cell.length_c   1.000
_cell.angle_alpha   90.00
_cell.angle_beta   90.00
_cell.angle_gamma   90.00
#
_symmetry.space_group_name_H-M   'P 1'
#
loop_
_entity.id
_entity.type
_entity.pdbx_description
1 polymer ?
#
loop_
_entity_poly.entity_id
_entity_poly.type
_entity_poly.pdbx_seq_one_letter_code
_entity_poly.pdbx_strand_id
1 'polypeptide(L)'
;MTDSSSNSGEDYFRDQLTEDISVETLAELADLSPFHFSRVFKQTTGMSPLQFVTRERIARAQQLIRSGSCRSAQPHRDRARSRLHEPESFWSSLPANGWRHADRVSQRLVSHRPSGSDFSARTRHVAHDHESSVARMYDGAIAPEWFGCTTTPHKNKPIGASKHMHQLTYNAKAYSAASPTSGLASTKIQRREPTDRDVQIEILFCGICHSDLHSVRNEWSEFMATNYPIVPGHEIIGRVTKVGSAVTKYKPGDLAAVGCMVDSDGTCPQCKAGLEQFCPNMILTFNSPDKHLGGVTYGGYSEGIVVDEHFVLRIPSNLNLAAAAPLLCAGITTYSPMHHWGVTKGKKVGVVGLGGLGHMAVKFAHALGAHVVVFTTSPNKKEDAVRLGADEVVVSRNADEMKKHAGSFDFILDAVSANHDINAYINLLGVNGNLTLVGAPAEPLAVPAFSLIGRRRNFSGSMIGGIAETQEMLDFCGKNNVTADVEVIPIQKVNEAYERLLKSDVKYRFSIDMASLKSE
;
A
#
# COMPACT_ATOMS: atom_id res chain seq x y z
N MET A 1 30.83 27.15 40.40
CA MET A 1 29.77 28.11 40.79
C MET A 1 29.03 28.47 39.52
N THR A 2 27.76 28.14 39.53
CA THR A 2 26.72 28.38 38.53
C THR A 2 26.57 29.87 38.25
N ASP A 3 26.37 30.24 36.98
CA ASP A 3 25.36 31.25 36.71
C ASP A 3 24.59 30.91 35.44
N SER A 4 23.28 31.01 35.60
CA SER A 4 22.21 30.47 34.78
C SER A 4 21.33 31.64 34.41
N SER A 5 21.25 32.00 33.12
CA SER A 5 20.13 32.80 32.61
C SER A 5 20.14 32.86 31.09
N SER A 6 19.61 31.80 30.47
CA SER A 6 18.93 31.95 29.19
C SER A 6 17.60 31.21 29.28
N ASN A 7 16.68 31.75 30.10
CA ASN A 7 15.28 31.36 30.04
C ASN A 7 14.72 31.94 28.74
N SER A 8 14.75 31.09 27.72
CA SER A 8 14.17 31.37 26.42
C SER A 8 12.66 31.52 26.59
N GLY A 9 12.00 32.34 25.75
CA GLY A 9 10.54 32.45 25.79
C GLY A 9 9.82 31.10 25.68
N GLU A 10 10.50 30.07 25.15
CA GLU A 10 10.01 28.69 25.13
C GLU A 10 9.81 28.08 26.52
N ASP A 11 10.67 28.36 27.50
CA ASP A 11 10.51 27.83 28.87
C ASP A 11 9.32 28.50 29.59
N TYR A 12 9.12 29.80 29.35
CA TYR A 12 7.95 30.53 29.84
C TYR A 12 6.63 30.02 29.22
N PHE A 13 6.61 29.78 27.91
CA PHE A 13 5.44 29.20 27.25
C PHE A 13 5.24 27.75 27.67
N ARG A 14 6.31 26.97 27.86
CA ARG A 14 6.23 25.58 28.32
C ARG A 14 5.55 25.55 29.68
N ASP A 15 6.07 26.26 30.69
CA ASP A 15 5.53 26.24 32.06
C ASP A 15 4.08 26.76 32.13
N GLN A 16 3.71 27.75 31.32
CA GLN A 16 2.36 28.35 31.31
C GLN A 16 1.34 27.60 30.44
N LEU A 17 1.79 26.80 29.46
CA LEU A 17 0.91 25.94 28.64
C LEU A 17 0.85 24.50 29.14
N THR A 18 1.72 24.13 30.10
CA THR A 18 1.69 22.85 30.79
C THR A 18 0.75 22.80 32.00
N GLU A 19 0.07 23.89 32.37
CA GLU A 19 -0.99 23.81 33.38
C GLU A 19 -2.13 22.86 32.95
N ASP A 20 -2.76 22.26 33.96
CA ASP A 20 -3.61 21.05 34.10
C ASP A 20 -4.66 20.68 33.03
N ILE A 21 -4.67 21.32 31.87
CA ILE A 21 -5.56 20.95 30.75
C ILE A 21 -4.93 19.78 30.00
N SER A 22 -5.14 18.57 30.52
CA SER A 22 -4.87 17.29 29.86
C SER A 22 -6.17 16.49 29.66
N VAL A 23 -6.15 15.48 28.79
CA VAL A 23 -7.33 14.62 28.59
C VAL A 23 -7.63 13.83 29.86
N GLU A 24 -6.58 13.45 30.57
CA GLU A 24 -6.60 12.70 31.82
C GLU A 24 -7.23 13.52 32.95
N THR A 25 -6.82 14.78 33.11
CA THR A 25 -7.38 15.69 34.12
C THR A 25 -8.84 16.04 33.82
N LEU A 26 -9.19 16.23 32.54
CA LEU A 26 -10.58 16.48 32.15
C LEU A 26 -11.48 15.26 32.37
N ALA A 27 -10.95 14.05 32.18
CA ALA A 27 -11.65 12.82 32.47
C ALA A 27 -11.85 12.62 33.98
N GLU A 28 -10.83 12.93 34.78
CA GLU A 28 -10.89 12.89 36.25
C GLU A 28 -11.92 13.88 36.82
N LEU A 29 -11.96 15.12 36.29
CA LEU A 29 -12.97 16.13 36.66
C LEU A 29 -14.40 15.71 36.32
N ALA A 30 -14.56 14.85 35.32
CA ALA A 30 -15.85 14.31 34.90
C ALA A 30 -16.23 13.00 35.61
N ASP A 31 -15.38 12.51 36.52
CA ASP A 31 -15.50 11.20 37.18
C ASP A 31 -15.66 10.04 36.16
N LEU A 32 -14.90 10.11 35.06
CA LEU A 32 -14.92 9.14 33.97
C LEU A 32 -13.53 8.60 33.68
N SER A 33 -13.46 7.36 33.19
CA SER A 33 -12.20 6.88 32.58
C SER A 33 -11.87 7.71 31.32
N PRO A 34 -10.59 7.91 30.98
CA PRO A 34 -10.19 8.68 29.80
C PRO A 34 -10.84 8.19 28.49
N PHE A 35 -11.08 6.89 28.37
CA PHE A 35 -11.75 6.28 27.23
C PHE A 35 -13.25 6.66 27.17
N HIS A 36 -13.98 6.55 28.28
CA HIS A 36 -15.39 6.92 28.32
C HIS A 36 -15.60 8.43 28.17
N PHE A 37 -14.77 9.23 28.84
CA PHE A 37 -14.74 10.67 28.66
C PHE A 37 -14.56 11.06 27.19
N SER A 38 -13.59 10.45 26.50
CA SER A 38 -13.32 10.75 25.09
C SER A 38 -14.48 10.45 24.15
N ARG A 39 -15.20 9.35 24.40
CA ARG A 39 -16.36 8.96 23.60
C ARG A 39 -17.53 9.91 23.83
N VAL A 40 -17.88 10.19 25.08
CA VAL A 40 -18.99 11.09 25.45
C VAL A 40 -18.70 12.51 24.95
N PHE A 41 -17.49 13.01 25.20
CA PHE A 41 -17.07 14.36 24.79
C PHE A 41 -17.18 14.55 23.27
N LYS A 42 -16.73 13.58 22.46
CA LYS A 42 -16.83 13.65 20.99
C LYS A 42 -18.27 13.61 20.50
N GLN A 43 -19.13 12.81 21.12
CA GLN A 43 -20.55 12.75 20.78
C GLN A 43 -21.29 14.04 21.10
N THR A 44 -20.94 14.72 22.21
CA THR A 44 -21.61 15.94 22.65
C THR A 44 -21.08 17.20 21.96
N THR A 45 -19.78 17.28 21.69
CA THR A 45 -19.13 18.52 21.20
C THR A 45 -18.75 18.48 19.72
N GLY A 46 -18.79 17.29 19.08
CA GLY A 46 -18.34 17.09 17.71
C GLY A 46 -16.82 17.10 17.52
N MET A 47 -16.02 17.24 18.58
CA MET A 47 -14.55 17.26 18.54
C MET A 47 -13.94 16.30 19.56
N SER A 48 -12.75 15.76 19.29
CA SER A 48 -12.06 14.93 20.27
C SER A 48 -11.54 15.77 21.44
N PRO A 49 -11.39 15.20 22.65
CA PRO A 49 -10.79 15.94 23.77
C PRO A 49 -9.40 16.49 23.45
N LEU A 50 -8.57 15.74 22.71
CA LEU A 50 -7.25 16.20 22.31
C LEU A 50 -7.31 17.42 21.39
N GLN A 51 -8.26 17.45 20.46
CA GLN A 51 -8.50 18.63 19.60
C GLN A 51 -8.94 19.83 20.43
N PHE A 52 -9.83 19.62 21.41
CA PHE A 52 -10.26 20.66 22.34
C PHE A 52 -9.09 21.21 23.17
N VAL A 53 -8.32 20.34 23.84
CA VAL A 53 -7.13 20.69 24.63
C VAL A 53 -6.13 21.48 23.79
N THR A 54 -5.87 21.02 22.56
CA THR A 54 -4.95 21.69 21.63
C THR A 54 -5.46 23.08 21.26
N ARG A 55 -6.75 23.22 20.96
CA ARG A 55 -7.37 24.50 20.63
C ARG A 55 -7.31 25.49 21.78
N GLU A 56 -7.63 25.06 23.00
CA GLU A 56 -7.61 25.93 24.18
C GLU A 56 -6.18 26.36 24.53
N ARG A 57 -5.19 25.46 24.40
CA ARG A 57 -3.77 25.81 24.56
C ARG A 57 -3.31 26.84 23.52
N ILE A 58 -3.72 26.69 22.26
CA ILE A 58 -3.41 27.67 21.20
C ILE A 58 -4.07 29.03 21.52
N ALA A 59 -5.33 29.04 21.94
CA ALA A 59 -6.04 30.28 22.30
C ALA A 59 -5.35 31.00 23.48
N ARG A 60 -4.92 30.23 24.49
CA ARG A 60 -4.17 30.76 25.64
C ARG A 60 -2.81 31.31 25.25
N ALA A 61 -2.06 30.60 24.40
CA ALA A 61 -0.78 31.08 23.87
C ALA A 61 -0.95 32.42 23.13
N GLN A 62 -1.99 32.52 22.29
CA GLN A 62 -2.31 33.77 21.58
C GLN A 62 -2.68 34.91 22.54
N GLN A 63 -3.35 34.63 23.65
CA GLN A 63 -3.68 35.64 24.66
C GLN A 63 -2.43 36.14 25.39
N LEU A 64 -1.52 35.24 25.78
CA LEU A 64 -0.25 35.58 26.44
C LEU A 64 0.68 36.42 25.55
N ILE A 65 0.66 36.15 24.24
CA ILE A 65 1.36 36.96 23.24
C ILE A 65 0.75 38.37 23.16
N ARG A 66 -0.58 38.48 23.15
CA ARG A 66 -1.28 39.78 23.04
C ARG A 66 -1.22 40.62 24.32
N SER A 67 -1.16 40.02 25.51
CA SER A 67 -1.10 40.74 26.79
C SER A 67 0.28 41.35 27.10
N GLY A 68 1.28 41.12 26.24
CA GLY A 68 2.62 41.68 26.41
C GLY A 68 3.38 41.11 27.61
N SER A 69 2.93 39.97 28.15
CA SER A 69 3.56 39.28 29.28
C SER A 69 4.93 38.67 28.93
N CYS A 70 5.28 38.65 27.63
CA CYS A 70 6.60 38.27 27.13
C CYS A 70 7.42 39.53 26.82
N ARG A 71 8.15 40.06 27.81
CA ARG A 71 9.18 41.10 27.62
C ARG A 71 10.58 40.51 27.85
N SER A 72 11.04 39.66 26.93
CA SER A 72 12.46 39.28 26.86
C SER A 72 12.85 38.73 25.48
N ALA A 73 12.53 39.46 24.41
CA ALA A 73 13.18 39.27 23.10
C ALA A 73 12.88 40.47 22.18
N GLN A 74 13.56 41.59 22.37
CA GLN A 74 13.72 42.59 21.30
C GLN A 74 15.10 42.41 20.67
N PRO A 75 15.20 42.12 19.36
CA PRO A 75 16.46 42.32 18.66
C PRO A 75 16.66 43.83 18.45
N HIS A 76 17.87 44.30 18.77
CA HIS A 76 18.34 45.67 18.56
C HIS A 76 17.84 46.30 17.25
N ARG A 77 16.84 47.18 17.34
CA ARG A 77 16.53 48.19 16.32
C ARG A 77 17.27 49.48 16.68
N ASP A 78 18.59 49.52 16.44
CA ASP A 78 19.35 50.79 16.45
C ASP A 78 20.61 50.65 15.60
N ARG A 79 20.44 50.62 14.28
CA ARG A 79 21.48 50.98 13.29
C ARG A 79 20.91 51.10 11.87
N ALA A 80 19.89 51.94 11.67
CA ALA A 80 19.51 52.44 10.33
C ALA A 80 18.46 53.56 10.43
N ARG A 81 18.76 54.61 11.20
CA ARG A 81 18.03 55.89 11.11
C ARG A 81 19.02 57.04 11.24
N SER A 82 19.83 57.22 10.21
CA SER A 82 20.30 58.55 9.85
C SER A 82 20.49 58.59 8.34
N ARG A 83 19.90 59.63 7.74
CA ARG A 83 19.89 59.98 6.29
C ARG A 83 18.78 59.30 5.47
N LEU A 84 17.54 59.72 5.74
CA LEU A 84 16.57 59.95 4.69
C LEU A 84 16.64 61.44 4.30
N HIS A 85 17.24 61.71 3.16
CA HIS A 85 16.89 62.82 2.28
C HIS A 85 16.95 62.24 0.87
N GLU A 86 15.77 61.98 0.30
CA GLU A 86 15.55 62.02 -1.16
C GLU A 86 15.49 63.50 -1.59
N PRO A 87 15.64 63.87 -2.89
CA PRO A 87 15.22 63.06 -4.04
C PRO A 87 16.08 63.11 -5.33
N GLU A 88 15.65 62.29 -6.29
CA GLU A 88 15.88 62.39 -7.74
C GLU A 88 17.23 61.97 -8.36
N SER A 89 17.10 61.38 -9.56
CA SER A 89 18.12 61.00 -10.55
C SER A 89 18.83 59.64 -10.40
N PHE A 90 18.15 58.54 -10.78
CA PHE A 90 18.85 57.33 -11.26
C PHE A 90 18.00 56.44 -12.19
N TRP A 91 17.27 57.03 -13.14
CA TRP A 91 16.58 56.28 -14.21
C TRP A 91 16.89 56.83 -15.62
N SER A 92 18.14 57.21 -15.85
CA SER A 92 18.58 57.66 -17.18
C SER A 92 20.06 57.37 -17.41
N SER A 93 20.44 56.09 -17.48
CA SER A 93 21.56 55.63 -18.31
C SER A 93 21.74 54.12 -18.22
N LEU A 94 21.40 53.41 -19.30
CA LEU A 94 22.14 52.30 -19.95
C LEU A 94 21.17 51.46 -20.83
N PRO A 95 21.66 50.86 -21.93
CA PRO A 95 20.96 50.91 -23.22
C PRO A 95 20.10 49.68 -23.51
N ALA A 96 18.99 49.93 -24.20
CA ALA A 96 18.25 48.92 -24.94
C ALA A 96 19.11 48.43 -26.12
N ASN A 97 19.51 47.16 -26.10
CA ASN A 97 19.74 46.27 -27.26
C ASN A 97 20.35 44.96 -26.77
N GLY A 98 19.62 43.84 -26.88
CA GLY A 98 20.22 42.53 -26.64
C GLY A 98 19.30 41.39 -26.27
N TRP A 99 18.19 41.17 -27.00
CA TRP A 99 17.46 39.88 -26.95
C TRP A 99 17.06 39.44 -28.36
N ARG A 100 18.00 38.80 -29.06
CA ARG A 100 17.75 37.84 -30.14
C ARG A 100 18.84 36.77 -30.05
N HIS A 101 18.48 35.58 -29.56
CA HIS A 101 18.90 34.28 -30.07
C HIS A 101 18.68 33.17 -29.04
N ALA A 102 17.62 32.39 -29.22
CA ALA A 102 17.56 30.99 -28.81
C ALA A 102 16.48 30.30 -29.64
N ASP A 103 16.82 29.98 -30.89
CA ASP A 103 16.09 29.01 -31.71
C ASP A 103 17.04 28.50 -32.79
N ARG A 104 17.63 27.33 -32.56
CA ARG A 104 18.24 26.40 -33.54
C ARG A 104 19.09 25.36 -32.80
N VAL A 105 18.50 24.21 -32.45
CA VAL A 105 19.11 22.88 -32.63
C VAL A 105 17.99 21.83 -32.65
N SER A 106 17.48 21.49 -33.84
CA SER A 106 17.07 20.11 -34.19
C SER A 106 16.62 20.09 -35.65
N GLN A 107 17.58 19.94 -36.56
CA GLN A 107 17.39 19.33 -37.88
C GLN A 107 18.75 19.33 -38.59
N ARG A 108 19.38 18.15 -38.69
CA ARG A 108 20.19 17.67 -39.82
C ARG A 108 20.86 16.35 -39.44
N LEU A 109 20.27 15.28 -39.95
CA LEU A 109 20.78 13.93 -40.28
C LEU A 109 19.46 13.17 -40.47
N VAL A 110 18.90 13.12 -41.67
CA VAL A 110 19.15 12.05 -42.65
C VAL A 110 18.77 12.58 -44.03
N SER A 111 19.66 12.41 -45.01
CA SER A 111 19.28 12.36 -46.43
C SER A 111 20.08 11.25 -47.09
N HIS A 112 19.39 10.24 -47.62
CA HIS A 112 19.62 9.55 -48.90
C HIS A 112 18.79 8.26 -48.93
N ARG A 113 17.64 8.29 -49.62
CA ARG A 113 17.11 7.17 -50.41
C ARG A 113 16.03 7.68 -51.37
N PRO A 114 16.03 7.26 -52.65
CA PRO A 114 15.02 7.69 -53.61
C PRO A 114 13.86 6.68 -53.76
N SER A 115 12.73 7.27 -54.18
CA SER A 115 11.69 6.80 -55.12
C SER A 115 10.71 5.67 -54.76
N GLY A 116 9.43 5.97 -55.03
CA GLY A 116 8.30 5.04 -55.23
C GLY A 116 7.12 5.33 -54.29
N SER A 117 6.20 6.25 -54.63
CA SER A 117 4.86 5.95 -55.22
C SER A 117 3.94 5.21 -54.22
N ASP A 118 2.71 5.59 -53.88
CA ASP A 118 1.74 6.51 -54.47
C ASP A 118 0.48 6.57 -53.54
N PHE A 119 -0.46 7.47 -53.83
CA PHE A 119 -1.86 7.57 -53.33
C PHE A 119 -2.12 8.12 -51.91
N SER A 120 -2.53 9.40 -51.78
CA SER A 120 -3.91 9.95 -51.83
C SER A 120 -4.64 9.89 -50.47
N ALA A 121 -5.40 10.87 -49.99
CA ALA A 121 -5.64 12.26 -50.30
C ALA A 121 -6.43 12.87 -49.12
N ARG A 122 -6.14 14.13 -48.83
CA ARG A 122 -7.05 15.20 -48.37
C ARG A 122 -7.70 15.12 -46.98
N THR A 123 -7.07 15.89 -46.11
CA THR A 123 -7.64 16.72 -45.03
C THR A 123 -8.49 17.90 -45.55
N ARG A 124 -9.49 18.31 -44.75
CA ARG A 124 -10.00 19.70 -44.57
C ARG A 124 -10.10 19.91 -43.04
N HIS A 125 -9.36 20.84 -42.43
CA HIS A 125 -9.82 22.17 -41.97
C HIS A 125 -11.12 22.10 -41.15
N VAL A 126 -11.20 22.60 -39.91
CA VAL A 126 -11.17 24.03 -39.53
C VAL A 126 -10.79 24.21 -38.05
N ALA A 127 -10.20 25.37 -37.73
CA ALA A 127 -9.76 25.89 -36.44
C ALA A 127 -10.90 26.35 -35.50
N HIS A 128 -10.65 26.41 -34.19
CA HIS A 128 -10.58 27.68 -33.42
C HIS A 128 -10.33 27.47 -31.92
N ASP A 129 -9.85 28.56 -31.33
CA ASP A 129 -9.37 28.84 -29.97
C ASP A 129 -10.32 28.50 -28.82
N HIS A 130 -9.76 28.37 -27.61
CA HIS A 130 -10.37 28.93 -26.40
C HIS A 130 -9.35 29.13 -25.27
N GLU A 131 -9.14 30.39 -24.90
CA GLU A 131 -8.59 30.82 -23.62
C GLU A 131 -9.68 30.90 -22.53
N SER A 132 -9.26 30.56 -21.31
CA SER A 132 -9.65 31.08 -19.98
C SER A 132 -11.12 31.34 -19.61
N SER A 133 -11.55 30.75 -18.48
CA SER A 133 -12.09 31.52 -17.34
C SER A 133 -12.29 30.64 -16.10
N VAL A 134 -11.86 31.18 -14.95
CA VAL A 134 -12.02 30.66 -13.59
C VAL A 134 -13.18 31.41 -12.92
N ALA A 135 -13.94 30.73 -12.05
CA ALA A 135 -14.50 31.19 -10.76
C ALA A 135 -16.02 31.02 -10.52
N ARG A 136 -16.31 30.30 -9.41
CA ARG A 136 -17.42 30.42 -8.43
C ARG A 136 -18.87 30.22 -8.88
N MET A 137 -19.59 29.33 -8.20
CA MET A 137 -20.45 29.70 -7.04
C MET A 137 -21.12 28.47 -6.40
N TYR A 138 -21.33 28.58 -5.09
CA TYR A 138 -22.01 27.66 -4.17
C TYR A 138 -23.54 27.81 -4.24
N ASP A 139 -24.21 26.74 -3.76
CA ASP A 139 -25.56 26.64 -3.15
C ASP A 139 -26.83 26.94 -3.97
N GLY A 140 -27.78 26.00 -3.85
CA GLY A 140 -29.16 26.19 -4.28
C GLY A 140 -29.96 24.89 -4.34
N ALA A 141 -30.32 24.32 -3.18
CA ALA A 141 -31.30 23.25 -3.08
C ALA A 141 -32.71 23.76 -3.37
N ILE A 142 -33.38 23.23 -4.38
CA ILE A 142 -34.85 23.29 -4.54
C ILE A 142 -35.33 22.03 -5.28
N ALA A 143 -36.06 21.16 -4.57
CA ALA A 143 -37.03 20.24 -5.19
C ALA A 143 -38.33 21.03 -5.43
N PRO A 144 -39.17 20.68 -6.42
CA PRO A 144 -40.32 19.83 -6.05
C PRO A 144 -40.88 18.90 -7.14
N GLU A 145 -41.63 17.91 -6.62
CA GLU A 145 -42.92 17.39 -7.11
C GLU A 145 -43.01 16.46 -8.33
N TRP A 146 -43.32 15.21 -7.98
CA TRP A 146 -44.04 14.22 -8.77
C TRP A 146 -45.55 14.43 -8.65
N PHE A 147 -46.30 14.40 -9.75
CA PHE A 147 -47.58 13.68 -9.85
C PHE A 147 -48.05 13.50 -11.32
N GLY A 148 -48.22 12.23 -11.71
CA GLY A 148 -49.30 11.72 -12.57
C GLY A 148 -49.25 11.97 -14.09
N CYS A 149 -49.18 10.90 -14.89
CA CYS A 149 -50.36 10.38 -15.62
C CYS A 149 -50.06 9.10 -16.43
N THR A 150 -50.90 8.10 -16.21
CA THR A 150 -51.27 6.86 -16.93
C THR A 150 -50.57 6.45 -18.24
N THR A 151 -50.15 5.18 -18.31
CA THR A 151 -49.93 4.43 -19.57
C THR A 151 -50.77 3.15 -19.58
N THR A 152 -51.40 2.88 -20.73
CA THR A 152 -52.21 1.70 -21.04
C THR A 152 -51.36 0.45 -21.28
N PRO A 153 -51.86 -0.78 -21.00
CA PRO A 153 -51.04 -1.98 -21.07
C PRO A 153 -51.05 -2.60 -22.49
N HIS A 154 -49.90 -2.63 -23.15
CA HIS A 154 -49.66 -3.52 -24.28
C HIS A 154 -49.25 -4.91 -23.77
N LYS A 155 -50.03 -5.93 -24.13
CA LYS A 155 -49.74 -7.35 -23.89
C LYS A 155 -48.50 -7.77 -24.69
N ASN A 156 -47.37 -7.99 -24.00
CA ASN A 156 -46.22 -8.70 -24.57
C ASN A 156 -46.26 -10.18 -24.16
N LYS A 157 -46.15 -11.04 -25.17
CA LYS A 157 -45.95 -12.50 -25.04
C LYS A 157 -44.64 -12.76 -24.27
N PRO A 158 -44.56 -13.83 -23.45
CA PRO A 158 -43.32 -14.16 -22.76
C PRO A 158 -42.26 -14.60 -23.79
N ILE A 159 -41.19 -13.81 -23.88
CA ILE A 159 -39.93 -14.21 -24.47
C ILE A 159 -39.35 -15.27 -23.54
N GLY A 160 -38.91 -16.40 -24.11
CA GLY A 160 -38.45 -17.58 -23.39
C GLY A 160 -37.44 -17.23 -22.30
N ALA A 161 -37.66 -17.80 -21.12
CA ALA A 161 -36.70 -17.77 -20.03
C ALA A 161 -35.35 -18.26 -20.54
N SER A 162 -34.35 -17.38 -20.51
CA SER A 162 -32.94 -17.76 -20.55
C SER A 162 -32.76 -18.88 -19.52
N LYS A 163 -32.37 -20.07 -19.99
CA LYS A 163 -31.90 -21.13 -19.10
C LYS A 163 -30.69 -20.57 -18.36
N HIS A 164 -30.88 -20.10 -17.13
CA HIS A 164 -29.80 -20.04 -16.17
C HIS A 164 -29.29 -21.48 -16.05
N MET A 165 -28.21 -21.80 -16.77
CA MET A 165 -27.45 -23.02 -16.50
C MET A 165 -27.06 -22.91 -15.03
N HIS A 166 -27.70 -23.68 -14.17
CA HIS A 166 -27.24 -23.85 -12.80
C HIS A 166 -25.79 -24.31 -12.89
N GLN A 167 -24.87 -23.42 -12.54
CA GLN A 167 -23.45 -23.75 -12.54
C GLN A 167 -23.26 -24.90 -11.56
N LEU A 168 -22.74 -26.02 -12.05
CA LEU A 168 -22.53 -27.20 -11.22
C LEU A 168 -21.58 -26.84 -10.08
N THR A 169 -21.87 -27.33 -8.88
CA THR A 169 -21.05 -27.09 -7.69
C THR A 169 -20.68 -28.40 -6.99
N TYR A 170 -19.62 -28.35 -6.19
CA TYR A 170 -19.22 -29.40 -5.28
C TYR A 170 -18.95 -28.81 -3.88
N ASN A 171 -19.06 -29.65 -2.85
CA ASN A 171 -18.75 -29.27 -1.48
C ASN A 171 -17.24 -29.41 -1.22
N ALA A 172 -16.64 -28.43 -0.55
CA ALA A 172 -15.27 -28.51 -0.04
C ALA A 172 -15.25 -28.20 1.46
N LYS A 173 -14.45 -28.94 2.25
CA LYS A 173 -14.14 -28.54 3.63
C LYS A 173 -13.31 -27.25 3.61
N ALA A 174 -13.51 -26.42 4.62
CA ALA A 174 -12.79 -25.16 4.78
C ALA A 174 -12.73 -24.73 6.24
N TYR A 175 -11.88 -23.75 6.54
CA TYR A 175 -11.94 -22.97 7.78
C TYR A 175 -12.47 -21.58 7.47
N SER A 176 -13.48 -21.16 8.22
CA SER A 176 -14.12 -19.85 8.04
C SER A 176 -14.33 -19.13 9.37
N ALA A 177 -14.40 -17.80 9.32
CA ALA A 177 -14.91 -16.99 10.41
C ALA A 177 -16.32 -16.53 10.06
N ALA A 178 -17.22 -16.54 11.05
CA ALA A 178 -18.62 -16.12 10.90
C ALA A 178 -18.85 -14.67 11.37
N SER A 179 -17.91 -14.11 12.12
CA SER A 179 -17.93 -12.71 12.57
C SER A 179 -16.50 -12.22 12.85
N PRO A 180 -16.30 -10.92 13.12
CA PRO A 180 -14.99 -10.38 13.49
C PRO A 180 -14.36 -10.99 14.75
N THR A 181 -15.15 -11.74 15.54
CA THR A 181 -14.74 -12.28 16.85
C THR A 181 -14.90 -13.80 16.99
N SER A 182 -15.45 -14.50 15.99
CA SER A 182 -15.75 -15.94 16.12
C SER A 182 -14.52 -16.85 16.12
N GLY A 183 -13.36 -16.34 15.71
CA GLY A 183 -12.24 -17.18 15.27
C GLY A 183 -12.56 -17.98 14.01
N LEU A 184 -11.56 -18.69 13.49
CA LEU A 184 -11.70 -19.62 12.36
C LEU A 184 -12.13 -21.00 12.85
N ALA A 185 -13.15 -21.58 12.22
CA ALA A 185 -13.66 -22.92 12.53
C ALA A 185 -13.95 -23.73 11.26
N SER A 186 -13.89 -25.05 11.38
CA SER A 186 -14.20 -26.01 10.32
C SER A 186 -15.63 -25.81 9.81
N THR A 187 -15.80 -25.82 8.49
CA THR A 187 -17.08 -25.64 7.78
C THR A 187 -17.06 -26.35 6.43
N LYS A 188 -18.17 -26.25 5.69
CA LYS A 188 -18.28 -26.64 4.28
C LYS A 188 -18.68 -25.43 3.44
N ILE A 189 -18.04 -25.29 2.29
CA ILE A 189 -18.34 -24.26 1.30
C ILE A 189 -18.73 -24.89 -0.03
N GLN A 190 -19.50 -24.15 -0.84
CA GLN A 190 -19.71 -24.48 -2.24
C GLN A 190 -18.52 -23.99 -3.07
N ARG A 191 -18.06 -24.84 -3.98
CA ARG A 191 -17.13 -24.49 -5.06
C ARG A 191 -17.79 -24.79 -6.38
N ARG A 192 -17.56 -23.95 -7.39
CA ARG A 192 -18.01 -24.22 -8.75
C ARG A 192 -17.19 -25.34 -9.37
N GLU A 193 -17.79 -26.14 -10.23
CA GLU A 193 -17.06 -26.97 -11.17
C GLU A 193 -16.29 -26.09 -12.18
N PRO A 194 -15.16 -26.57 -12.73
CA PRO A 194 -14.45 -25.87 -13.80
C PRO A 194 -15.35 -25.57 -15.00
N THR A 195 -15.34 -24.30 -15.45
CA THR A 195 -15.79 -23.93 -16.79
C THR A 195 -14.68 -24.23 -17.80
N ASP A 196 -14.89 -23.85 -19.06
CA ASP A 196 -13.95 -24.17 -20.14
C ASP A 196 -12.53 -23.65 -19.93
N ARG A 197 -12.33 -22.57 -19.17
CA ARG A 197 -11.00 -21.97 -18.96
C ARG A 197 -10.43 -22.17 -17.56
N ASP A 198 -11.11 -22.94 -16.72
CA ASP A 198 -10.71 -23.03 -15.32
C ASP A 198 -9.83 -24.21 -15.00
N VAL A 199 -9.01 -24.01 -13.99
CA VAL A 199 -8.17 -25.02 -13.38
C VAL A 199 -8.70 -25.28 -11.97
N GLN A 200 -9.03 -26.54 -11.69
CA GLN A 200 -9.32 -26.99 -10.34
C GLN A 200 -8.04 -27.50 -9.68
N ILE A 201 -7.79 -27.03 -8.47
CA ILE A 201 -6.54 -27.25 -7.74
C ILE A 201 -6.91 -27.83 -6.36
N GLU A 202 -6.36 -29.00 -6.03
CA GLU A 202 -6.25 -29.47 -4.64
C GLU A 202 -5.17 -28.64 -3.96
N ILE A 203 -5.50 -28.01 -2.83
CA ILE A 203 -4.55 -27.14 -2.13
C ILE A 203 -3.65 -28.02 -1.25
N LEU A 204 -2.34 -27.86 -1.40
CA LEU A 204 -1.32 -28.57 -0.62
C LEU A 204 -0.80 -27.69 0.53
N PHE A 205 -0.50 -26.43 0.22
CA PHE A 205 -0.05 -25.45 1.21
C PHE A 205 -0.75 -24.12 0.99
N CYS A 206 -1.07 -23.43 2.09
CA CYS A 206 -1.48 -22.04 2.05
C CYS A 206 -0.69 -21.23 3.08
N GLY A 207 -0.03 -20.17 2.65
CA GLY A 207 0.63 -19.24 3.57
C GLY A 207 -0.36 -18.43 4.41
N ILE A 208 0.11 -17.91 5.55
CA ILE A 208 -0.62 -16.96 6.39
C ILE A 208 0.03 -15.58 6.29
N CYS A 209 -0.77 -14.58 5.93
CA CYS A 209 -0.38 -13.18 5.88
C CYS A 209 -1.17 -12.34 6.90
N HIS A 210 -0.67 -11.13 7.19
CA HIS A 210 -1.40 -10.16 8.00
C HIS A 210 -2.72 -9.74 7.35
N SER A 211 -2.81 -9.71 6.02
CA SER A 211 -4.07 -9.43 5.32
C SER A 211 -5.17 -10.44 5.66
N ASP A 212 -4.83 -11.72 5.84
CA ASP A 212 -5.83 -12.72 6.26
C ASP A 212 -6.39 -12.40 7.65
N LEU A 213 -5.52 -11.98 8.57
CA LEU A 213 -5.90 -11.59 9.93
C LEU A 213 -6.74 -10.29 9.95
N HIS A 214 -6.28 -9.24 9.28
CA HIS A 214 -6.97 -7.95 9.21
C HIS A 214 -8.35 -8.10 8.58
N SER A 215 -8.48 -8.91 7.53
CA SER A 215 -9.79 -9.23 6.93
C SER A 215 -10.66 -10.05 7.87
N VAL A 216 -10.16 -11.11 8.52
CA VAL A 216 -10.97 -11.90 9.48
C VAL A 216 -11.46 -11.05 10.66
N ARG A 217 -10.72 -10.01 11.06
CA ARG A 217 -11.12 -9.09 12.14
C ARG A 217 -11.84 -7.84 11.67
N ASN A 218 -12.08 -7.68 10.37
CA ASN A 218 -12.68 -6.50 9.75
C ASN A 218 -11.96 -5.18 10.10
N GLU A 219 -10.65 -5.22 10.32
CA GLU A 219 -9.84 -4.07 10.76
C GLU A 219 -9.67 -3.01 9.65
N TRP A 220 -9.95 -3.39 8.40
CA TRP A 220 -9.92 -2.49 7.24
C TRP A 220 -11.30 -2.01 6.79
N SER A 221 -12.32 -2.09 7.65
CA SER A 221 -13.72 -1.82 7.27
C SER A 221 -13.98 -0.46 6.60
N GLU A 222 -13.16 0.56 6.84
CA GLU A 222 -13.26 1.87 6.18
C GLU A 222 -12.86 1.84 4.70
N PHE A 223 -11.99 0.91 4.30
CA PHE A 223 -11.47 0.76 2.94
C PHE A 223 -12.03 -0.49 2.24
N MET A 224 -12.18 -1.58 2.99
CA MET A 224 -12.63 -2.89 2.53
C MET A 224 -13.33 -3.63 3.66
N ALA A 225 -14.66 -3.57 3.67
CA ALA A 225 -15.47 -4.32 4.63
C ALA A 225 -15.40 -5.83 4.37
N THR A 226 -15.36 -6.60 5.46
CA THR A 226 -15.42 -8.06 5.41
C THR A 226 -16.85 -8.55 5.31
N ASN A 227 -17.11 -9.41 4.32
CA ASN A 227 -18.35 -10.14 4.17
C ASN A 227 -18.22 -11.50 4.86
N TYR A 228 -19.07 -11.76 5.84
CA TYR A 228 -19.10 -13.02 6.57
C TYR A 228 -20.17 -13.98 6.02
N PRO A 229 -19.94 -15.31 6.02
CA PRO A 229 -18.71 -15.95 6.47
C PRO A 229 -17.55 -15.72 5.49
N ILE A 230 -16.33 -15.61 6.03
CA ILE A 230 -15.09 -15.41 5.26
C ILE A 230 -14.22 -16.66 5.36
N VAL A 231 -13.69 -17.12 4.23
CA VAL A 231 -12.61 -18.12 4.14
C VAL A 231 -11.37 -17.41 3.60
N PRO A 232 -10.35 -17.11 4.44
CA PRO A 232 -9.15 -16.40 4.00
C PRO A 232 -8.14 -17.33 3.29
N GLY A 233 -6.96 -16.80 2.99
CA GLY A 233 -5.86 -17.51 2.33
C GLY A 233 -5.72 -17.10 0.86
N HIS A 234 -4.55 -16.58 0.50
CA HIS A 234 -4.23 -16.07 -0.84
C HIS A 234 -2.77 -16.32 -1.24
N GLU A 235 -2.15 -17.30 -0.58
CA GLU A 235 -0.78 -17.74 -0.77
C GLU A 235 -0.80 -19.23 -1.08
N ILE A 236 -1.45 -19.60 -2.19
CA ILE A 236 -1.92 -20.97 -2.44
C ILE A 236 -0.94 -21.71 -3.34
N ILE A 237 -0.49 -22.88 -2.90
CA ILE A 237 0.21 -23.86 -3.74
C ILE A 237 -0.54 -25.19 -3.71
N GLY A 238 -0.74 -25.77 -4.87
CA GLY A 238 -1.54 -26.96 -5.02
C GLY A 238 -1.19 -27.82 -6.22
N ARG A 239 -2.01 -28.86 -6.42
CA ARG A 239 -1.93 -29.79 -7.54
C ARG A 239 -3.20 -29.69 -8.37
N VAL A 240 -3.04 -29.55 -9.68
CA VAL A 240 -4.17 -29.55 -10.61
C VAL A 240 -4.85 -30.91 -10.58
N THR A 241 -6.17 -30.93 -10.36
CA THR A 241 -6.98 -32.16 -10.35
C THR A 241 -7.89 -32.26 -11.58
N LYS A 242 -8.37 -31.13 -12.09
CA LYS A 242 -9.23 -31.05 -13.27
C LYS A 242 -9.00 -29.74 -14.01
N VAL A 243 -9.23 -29.75 -15.32
CA VAL A 243 -9.12 -28.57 -16.18
C VAL A 243 -10.33 -28.47 -17.10
N GLY A 244 -10.68 -27.23 -17.46
CA GLY A 244 -11.65 -26.92 -18.48
C GLY A 244 -11.22 -27.34 -19.89
N SER A 245 -12.18 -27.41 -20.81
CA SER A 245 -11.97 -27.89 -22.18
C SER A 245 -11.05 -27.00 -23.04
N ALA A 246 -10.92 -25.72 -22.69
CA ALA A 246 -10.13 -24.71 -23.37
C ALA A 246 -8.84 -24.31 -22.63
N VAL A 247 -8.52 -24.99 -21.52
CA VAL A 247 -7.27 -24.81 -20.77
C VAL A 247 -6.11 -25.40 -21.58
N THR A 248 -4.99 -24.69 -21.66
CA THR A 248 -3.84 -25.08 -22.52
C THR A 248 -2.49 -25.08 -21.80
N LYS A 249 -2.35 -24.32 -20.72
CA LYS A 249 -1.13 -24.16 -19.91
C LYS A 249 -1.02 -25.21 -18.81
N TYR A 250 -2.11 -25.88 -18.42
CA TYR A 250 -2.13 -26.84 -17.31
C TYR A 250 -2.81 -28.16 -17.67
N LYS A 251 -2.40 -29.23 -16.99
CA LYS A 251 -3.08 -30.54 -17.00
C LYS A 251 -3.13 -31.14 -15.59
N PRO A 252 -4.04 -32.10 -15.33
CA PRO A 252 -4.07 -32.83 -14.07
C PRO A 252 -2.70 -33.40 -13.69
N GLY A 253 -2.34 -33.25 -12.41
CA GLY A 253 -1.04 -33.66 -11.85
C GLY A 253 0.00 -32.54 -11.75
N ASP A 254 -0.12 -31.48 -12.56
CA ASP A 254 0.80 -30.34 -12.53
C ASP A 254 0.75 -29.61 -11.17
N LEU A 255 1.87 -29.04 -10.76
CA LEU A 255 1.91 -28.09 -9.64
C LEU A 255 1.48 -26.70 -10.13
N ALA A 256 0.63 -26.07 -9.35
CA ALA A 256 0.04 -24.78 -9.66
C ALA A 256 0.00 -23.89 -8.41
N ALA A 257 -0.08 -22.59 -8.63
CA ALA A 257 -0.20 -21.61 -7.57
C ALA A 257 -1.20 -20.51 -7.90
N VAL A 258 -1.77 -19.93 -6.85
CA VAL A 258 -2.73 -18.82 -6.93
C VAL A 258 -2.35 -17.79 -5.87
N GLY A 259 -2.16 -16.54 -6.31
CA GLY A 259 -1.80 -15.43 -5.44
C GLY A 259 -3.02 -14.65 -4.93
N CYS A 260 -2.89 -13.32 -4.87
CA CYS A 260 -3.89 -12.43 -4.30
C CYS A 260 -5.09 -12.12 -5.21
N MET A 261 -5.04 -12.50 -6.48
CA MET A 261 -6.08 -12.24 -7.48
C MET A 261 -6.51 -13.53 -8.17
N VAL A 262 -7.80 -13.61 -8.48
CA VAL A 262 -8.38 -14.76 -9.22
C VAL A 262 -9.12 -14.35 -10.48
N ASP A 263 -9.38 -13.06 -10.68
CA ASP A 263 -10.06 -12.54 -11.87
C ASP A 263 -9.85 -11.03 -12.05
N SER A 264 -10.17 -10.52 -13.24
CA SER A 264 -10.20 -9.08 -13.58
C SER A 264 -11.13 -8.83 -14.77
N ASP A 265 -11.30 -7.57 -15.20
CA ASP A 265 -12.12 -7.29 -16.39
C ASP A 265 -11.48 -7.71 -17.73
N GLY A 266 -10.17 -7.99 -17.75
CA GLY A 266 -9.40 -8.38 -18.94
C GLY A 266 -9.36 -7.38 -20.10
N THR A 267 -9.97 -6.19 -19.96
CA THR A 267 -10.25 -5.29 -21.09
C THR A 267 -9.83 -3.84 -20.87
N CYS A 268 -9.65 -3.42 -19.62
CA CYS A 268 -9.15 -2.09 -19.29
C CYS A 268 -7.67 -1.91 -19.69
N PRO A 269 -7.17 -0.65 -19.78
CA PRO A 269 -5.79 -0.37 -20.13
C PRO A 269 -4.77 -1.08 -19.24
N GLN A 270 -5.06 -1.24 -17.93
CA GLN A 270 -4.20 -1.90 -16.97
C GLN A 270 -4.10 -3.40 -17.25
N CYS A 271 -5.23 -4.09 -17.44
CA CYS A 271 -5.25 -5.50 -17.84
C CYS A 271 -4.49 -5.73 -19.16
N LYS A 272 -4.71 -4.86 -20.17
CA LYS A 272 -3.99 -4.94 -21.45
C LYS A 272 -2.49 -4.70 -21.33
N ALA A 273 -2.05 -4.01 -20.29
CA ALA A 273 -0.65 -3.78 -19.98
C ALA A 273 -0.03 -4.87 -19.07
N GLY A 274 -0.77 -5.93 -18.71
CA GLY A 274 -0.30 -6.96 -17.77
C GLY A 274 -0.20 -6.45 -16.33
N LEU A 275 -1.02 -5.45 -16.00
CA LEU A 275 -1.10 -4.79 -14.70
C LEU A 275 -2.47 -5.03 -14.03
N GLU A 276 -2.93 -6.29 -14.01
CA GLU A 276 -4.25 -6.66 -13.51
C GLU A 276 -4.49 -6.25 -12.04
N GLN A 277 -3.43 -6.10 -11.25
CA GLN A 277 -3.50 -5.60 -9.87
C GLN A 277 -4.01 -4.17 -9.75
N PHE A 278 -3.88 -3.38 -10.83
CA PHE A 278 -4.40 -2.03 -10.92
C PHE A 278 -5.72 -1.95 -11.71
N CYS A 279 -6.32 -3.09 -12.03
CA CYS A 279 -7.64 -3.14 -12.64
C CYS A 279 -8.68 -2.55 -11.66
N PRO A 280 -9.52 -1.60 -12.11
CA PRO A 280 -10.62 -1.09 -11.28
C PRO A 280 -11.64 -2.17 -10.85
N ASN A 281 -11.67 -3.29 -11.57
CA ASN A 281 -12.55 -4.43 -11.36
C ASN A 281 -11.76 -5.70 -10.96
N MET A 282 -10.59 -5.55 -10.33
CA MET A 282 -9.82 -6.67 -9.80
C MET A 282 -10.66 -7.50 -8.81
N ILE A 283 -10.59 -8.83 -8.92
CA ILE A 283 -11.24 -9.76 -7.99
C ILE A 283 -10.16 -10.46 -7.17
N LEU A 284 -10.21 -10.24 -5.86
CA LEU A 284 -9.30 -10.86 -4.90
C LEU A 284 -9.67 -12.31 -4.65
N THR A 285 -8.67 -13.09 -4.25
CA THR A 285 -8.80 -14.53 -3.98
C THR A 285 -9.84 -14.86 -2.91
N PHE A 286 -10.09 -13.94 -1.98
CA PHE A 286 -11.19 -14.03 -1.02
C PHE A 286 -11.84 -12.65 -0.79
N ASN A 287 -13.08 -12.66 -0.31
CA ASN A 287 -13.87 -11.47 0.07
C ASN A 287 -14.20 -10.48 -1.08
N SER A 288 -13.99 -10.86 -2.34
CA SER A 288 -14.49 -10.09 -3.49
C SER A 288 -15.80 -10.68 -4.01
N PRO A 289 -16.69 -9.91 -4.67
CA PRO A 289 -17.91 -10.45 -5.26
C PRO A 289 -17.63 -11.62 -6.21
N ASP A 290 -18.30 -12.76 -6.00
CA ASP A 290 -18.15 -13.94 -6.86
C ASP A 290 -19.21 -13.91 -7.98
N LYS A 291 -18.75 -13.73 -9.22
CA LYS A 291 -19.62 -13.67 -10.40
C LYS A 291 -20.22 -15.03 -10.81
N HIS A 292 -19.68 -16.14 -10.31
CA HIS A 292 -20.10 -17.50 -10.68
C HIS A 292 -21.15 -18.05 -9.73
N LEU A 293 -20.91 -17.93 -8.42
CA LEU A 293 -21.80 -18.50 -7.39
C LEU A 293 -22.70 -17.44 -6.72
N GLY A 294 -22.40 -16.16 -6.92
CA GLY A 294 -22.94 -15.09 -6.06
C GLY A 294 -22.28 -15.09 -4.68
N GLY A 295 -22.55 -14.04 -3.89
CA GLY A 295 -21.86 -13.85 -2.62
C GLY A 295 -20.42 -13.37 -2.83
N VAL A 296 -19.45 -13.99 -2.16
CA VAL A 296 -18.03 -13.61 -2.20
C VAL A 296 -17.11 -14.79 -2.49
N THR A 297 -15.92 -14.49 -3.01
CA THR A 297 -14.85 -15.44 -3.23
C THR A 297 -14.34 -16.01 -1.90
N TYR A 298 -14.00 -17.30 -1.92
CA TYR A 298 -13.39 -18.01 -0.79
C TYR A 298 -11.95 -18.43 -1.10
N GLY A 299 -11.07 -18.21 -0.12
CA GLY A 299 -9.64 -18.38 -0.26
C GLY A 299 -9.11 -19.79 0.01
N GLY A 300 -7.81 -19.83 0.30
CA GLY A 300 -6.98 -21.02 0.35
C GLY A 300 -7.11 -21.89 1.60
N TYR A 301 -7.83 -21.45 2.63
CA TYR A 301 -8.06 -22.26 3.83
C TYR A 301 -9.19 -23.28 3.57
N SER A 302 -9.08 -24.03 2.48
CA SER A 302 -10.05 -25.00 1.98
C SER A 302 -9.37 -26.15 1.24
N GLU A 303 -10.08 -27.26 1.00
CA GLU A 303 -9.52 -28.44 0.31
C GLU A 303 -9.10 -28.16 -1.14
N GLY A 304 -9.76 -27.20 -1.79
CA GLY A 304 -9.51 -26.91 -3.19
C GLY A 304 -10.07 -25.57 -3.64
N ILE A 305 -9.56 -25.10 -4.77
CA ILE A 305 -9.96 -23.85 -5.42
C ILE A 305 -10.10 -24.06 -6.93
N VAL A 306 -10.97 -23.27 -7.56
CA VAL A 306 -11.17 -23.24 -9.02
C VAL A 306 -10.96 -21.82 -9.51
N VAL A 307 -10.00 -21.64 -10.42
CA VAL A 307 -9.53 -20.33 -10.89
C VAL A 307 -9.36 -20.36 -12.40
N ASP A 308 -9.64 -19.23 -13.06
CA ASP A 308 -9.36 -19.07 -14.50
C ASP A 308 -7.86 -19.26 -14.76
N GLU A 309 -7.51 -20.01 -15.81
CA GLU A 309 -6.13 -20.34 -16.17
C GLU A 309 -5.22 -19.11 -16.30
N HIS A 310 -5.75 -17.93 -16.61
CA HIS A 310 -4.98 -16.69 -16.66
C HIS A 310 -4.38 -16.31 -15.31
N PHE A 311 -5.04 -16.59 -14.19
CA PHE A 311 -4.60 -16.21 -12.85
C PHE A 311 -3.84 -17.32 -12.12
N VAL A 312 -3.62 -18.46 -12.79
CA VAL A 312 -2.86 -19.58 -12.24
C VAL A 312 -1.39 -19.46 -12.65
N LEU A 313 -0.51 -19.64 -11.67
CA LEU A 313 0.95 -19.53 -11.80
C LEU A 313 1.61 -20.91 -11.74
N ARG A 314 2.79 -21.03 -12.37
CA ARG A 314 3.63 -22.23 -12.31
C ARG A 314 4.66 -22.09 -11.19
N ILE A 315 4.81 -23.13 -10.39
CA ILE A 315 5.84 -23.21 -9.36
C ILE A 315 7.07 -23.96 -9.89
N PRO A 316 8.28 -23.38 -9.80
CA PRO A 316 9.51 -24.09 -10.13
C PRO A 316 9.66 -25.34 -9.25
N SER A 317 9.94 -26.48 -9.88
CA SER A 317 9.96 -27.79 -9.22
C SER A 317 11.06 -27.96 -8.17
N ASN A 318 12.08 -27.10 -8.17
CA ASN A 318 13.17 -27.12 -7.22
C ASN A 318 12.86 -26.39 -5.91
N LEU A 319 11.77 -25.63 -5.82
CA LEU A 319 11.41 -24.89 -4.62
C LEU A 319 10.63 -25.77 -3.63
N ASN A 320 10.93 -25.61 -2.35
CA ASN A 320 10.10 -26.19 -1.30
C ASN A 320 8.69 -25.54 -1.32
N LEU A 321 7.64 -26.36 -1.43
CA LEU A 321 6.28 -25.86 -1.64
C LEU A 321 5.76 -25.02 -0.47
N ALA A 322 5.99 -25.43 0.78
CA ALA A 322 5.56 -24.64 1.94
C ALA A 322 6.29 -23.28 1.99
N ALA A 323 7.57 -23.27 1.65
CA ALA A 323 8.41 -22.07 1.63
C ALA A 323 8.14 -21.17 0.40
N ALA A 324 7.54 -21.71 -0.66
CA ALA A 324 7.17 -20.99 -1.87
C ALA A 324 5.81 -20.30 -1.75
N ALA A 325 4.90 -20.79 -0.91
CA ALA A 325 3.55 -20.22 -0.75
C ALA A 325 3.58 -18.71 -0.42
N PRO A 326 4.40 -18.23 0.55
CA PRO A 326 4.50 -16.80 0.85
C PRO A 326 5.05 -15.92 -0.28
N LEU A 327 5.68 -16.51 -1.30
CA LEU A 327 6.18 -15.75 -2.47
C LEU A 327 5.04 -15.10 -3.25
N LEU A 328 3.86 -15.73 -3.24
CA LEU A 328 2.67 -15.30 -3.99
C LEU A 328 2.02 -14.02 -3.45
N CYS A 329 2.45 -13.56 -2.28
CA CYS A 329 2.04 -12.29 -1.69
C CYS A 329 3.26 -11.47 -1.24
N ALA A 330 3.97 -11.86 -0.18
CA ALA A 330 5.13 -11.07 0.26
C ALA A 330 6.27 -11.08 -0.75
N GLY A 331 6.43 -12.19 -1.48
CA GLY A 331 7.46 -12.28 -2.50
C GLY A 331 7.27 -11.22 -3.56
N ILE A 332 6.13 -11.27 -4.25
CA ILE A 332 5.83 -10.32 -5.32
C ILE A 332 5.69 -8.87 -4.82
N THR A 333 5.11 -8.65 -3.63
CA THR A 333 4.96 -7.30 -3.06
C THR A 333 6.32 -6.62 -2.81
N THR A 334 7.37 -7.40 -2.55
CA THR A 334 8.72 -6.84 -2.35
C THR A 334 9.56 -6.87 -3.62
N TYR A 335 9.35 -7.84 -4.50
CA TYR A 335 10.02 -7.92 -5.81
C TYR A 335 9.56 -6.81 -6.77
N SER A 336 8.25 -6.61 -6.91
CA SER A 336 7.66 -5.66 -7.87
C SER A 336 8.24 -4.24 -7.77
N PRO A 337 8.28 -3.59 -6.58
CA PRO A 337 8.88 -2.26 -6.47
C PRO A 337 10.40 -2.27 -6.67
N MET A 338 11.10 -3.33 -6.28
CA MET A 338 12.54 -3.46 -6.55
C MET A 338 12.82 -3.54 -8.06
N HIS A 339 12.02 -4.32 -8.78
CA HIS A 339 12.08 -4.43 -10.22
C HIS A 339 11.73 -3.10 -10.91
N HIS A 340 10.62 -2.46 -10.51
CA HIS A 340 10.16 -1.17 -11.04
C HIS A 340 11.20 -0.05 -10.88
N TRP A 341 11.85 0.04 -9.72
CA TRP A 341 12.89 1.04 -9.43
C TRP A 341 14.30 0.59 -9.84
N GLY A 342 14.42 -0.55 -10.52
CA GLY A 342 15.66 -1.08 -11.08
C GLY A 342 16.72 -1.36 -10.01
N VAL A 343 16.35 -1.99 -8.90
CA VAL A 343 17.29 -2.49 -7.90
C VAL A 343 18.18 -3.56 -8.55
N THR A 344 19.49 -3.35 -8.46
CA THR A 344 20.49 -4.21 -9.09
C THR A 344 21.85 -4.00 -8.42
N LYS A 345 22.86 -4.73 -8.89
CA LYS A 345 24.24 -4.60 -8.44
C LYS A 345 24.74 -3.17 -8.49
N GLY A 346 25.37 -2.74 -7.39
CA GLY A 346 25.91 -1.39 -7.23
C GLY A 346 24.95 -0.38 -6.63
N LYS A 347 23.66 -0.71 -6.46
CA LYS A 347 22.73 0.11 -5.68
C LYS A 347 22.80 -0.20 -4.20
N LYS A 348 22.59 0.82 -3.35
CA LYS A 348 22.41 0.68 -1.90
C LYS A 348 20.93 0.67 -1.56
N VAL A 349 20.47 -0.42 -0.95
CA VAL A 349 19.07 -0.69 -0.62
C VAL A 349 18.84 -0.71 0.89
N GLY A 350 17.87 0.06 1.35
CA GLY A 350 17.36 0.00 2.71
C GLY A 350 16.13 -0.88 2.81
N VAL A 351 16.03 -1.72 3.85
CA VAL A 351 14.81 -2.46 4.18
C VAL A 351 14.38 -2.06 5.59
N VAL A 352 13.21 -1.41 5.70
CA VAL A 352 12.67 -0.97 7.00
C VAL A 352 11.73 -2.03 7.54
N GLY A 353 12.09 -2.58 8.71
CA GLY A 353 11.37 -3.66 9.35
C GLY A 353 11.80 -5.04 8.86
N LEU A 354 11.96 -5.97 9.79
CA LEU A 354 12.36 -7.36 9.51
C LEU A 354 11.27 -8.32 10.02
N GLY A 355 10.22 -8.46 9.20
CA GLY A 355 9.08 -9.36 9.38
C GLY A 355 8.77 -10.13 8.09
N GLY A 356 7.50 -10.48 7.86
CA GLY A 356 7.08 -11.28 6.70
C GLY A 356 7.43 -10.67 5.33
N LEU A 357 7.25 -9.36 5.14
CA LEU A 357 7.70 -8.65 3.93
C LEU A 357 9.20 -8.37 3.98
N GLY A 358 9.68 -7.81 5.09
CA GLY A 358 11.09 -7.43 5.25
C GLY A 358 12.09 -8.55 4.97
N HIS A 359 11.85 -9.78 5.45
CA HIS A 359 12.77 -10.89 5.21
C HIS A 359 12.84 -11.28 3.71
N MET A 360 11.74 -11.15 2.97
CA MET A 360 11.73 -11.36 1.52
C MET A 360 12.45 -10.23 0.81
N ALA A 361 12.23 -8.98 1.21
CA ALA A 361 12.93 -7.83 0.66
C ALA A 361 14.45 -7.96 0.82
N VAL A 362 14.95 -8.40 1.98
CA VAL A 362 16.39 -8.66 2.18
C VAL A 362 16.89 -9.72 1.20
N LYS A 363 16.22 -10.87 1.10
CA LYS A 363 16.61 -11.96 0.19
C LYS A 363 16.62 -11.52 -1.27
N PHE A 364 15.62 -10.76 -1.72
CA PHE A 364 15.58 -10.26 -3.10
C PHE A 364 16.64 -9.21 -3.37
N ALA A 365 16.80 -8.21 -2.52
CA ALA A 365 17.81 -7.17 -2.71
C ALA A 365 19.22 -7.79 -2.76
N HIS A 366 19.49 -8.77 -1.90
CA HIS A 366 20.73 -9.53 -1.90
C HIS A 366 20.91 -10.34 -3.21
N ALA A 367 19.89 -11.10 -3.63
CA ALA A 367 19.93 -11.88 -4.86
C ALA A 367 20.05 -11.01 -6.13
N LEU A 368 19.54 -9.78 -6.10
CA LEU A 368 19.72 -8.76 -7.16
C LEU A 368 21.12 -8.12 -7.14
N GLY A 369 21.95 -8.44 -6.14
CA GLY A 369 23.33 -8.00 -5.99
C GLY A 369 23.49 -6.60 -5.37
N ALA A 370 22.44 -6.03 -4.80
CA ALA A 370 22.49 -4.74 -4.11
C ALA A 370 23.26 -4.83 -2.78
N HIS A 371 23.74 -3.69 -2.28
CA HIS A 371 24.25 -3.56 -0.92
C HIS A 371 23.08 -3.31 0.03
N VAL A 372 22.77 -4.27 0.90
CA VAL A 372 21.53 -4.33 1.69
C VAL A 372 21.78 -3.84 3.11
N VAL A 373 21.02 -2.84 3.53
CA VAL A 373 21.00 -2.34 4.92
C VAL A 373 19.62 -2.56 5.52
N VAL A 374 19.56 -3.28 6.64
CA VAL A 374 18.30 -3.50 7.37
C VAL A 374 18.16 -2.49 8.50
N PHE A 375 17.01 -1.84 8.58
CA PHE A 375 16.62 -1.00 9.70
C PHE A 375 15.68 -1.76 10.63
N THR A 376 16.06 -1.86 11.90
CA THR A 376 15.29 -2.55 12.93
C THR A 376 15.24 -1.72 14.21
N THR A 377 14.17 -1.83 14.99
CA THR A 377 14.12 -1.28 16.36
C THR A 377 14.67 -2.27 17.39
N SER A 378 14.90 -3.52 16.99
CA SER A 378 15.30 -4.64 17.85
C SER A 378 16.73 -5.08 17.53
N PRO A 379 17.72 -4.83 18.40
CA PRO A 379 19.12 -5.19 18.16
C PRO A 379 19.35 -6.69 17.97
N ASN A 380 18.55 -7.53 18.64
CA ASN A 380 18.58 -8.99 18.56
C ASN A 380 18.17 -9.58 17.20
N LYS A 381 17.79 -8.73 16.22
CA LYS A 381 17.52 -9.16 14.84
C LYS A 381 18.75 -9.08 13.93
N LYS A 382 19.90 -8.66 14.45
CA LYS A 382 21.12 -8.43 13.65
C LYS A 382 21.64 -9.70 13.00
N GLU A 383 21.87 -10.75 13.78
CA GLU A 383 22.42 -12.02 13.28
C GLU A 383 21.48 -12.63 12.22
N ASP A 384 20.18 -12.51 12.44
CA ASP A 384 19.16 -13.02 11.55
C ASP A 384 19.10 -12.23 10.24
N ALA A 385 19.18 -10.90 10.30
CA ALA A 385 19.27 -10.05 9.11
C ALA A 385 20.49 -10.40 8.24
N VAL A 386 21.65 -10.61 8.86
CA VAL A 386 22.88 -11.01 8.14
C VAL A 386 22.70 -12.39 7.51
N ARG A 387 22.14 -13.37 8.24
CA ARG A 387 21.82 -14.71 7.70
C ARG A 387 20.91 -14.64 6.47
N LEU A 388 19.99 -13.68 6.42
CA LEU A 388 19.08 -13.47 5.29
C LEU A 388 19.74 -12.80 4.08
N GLY A 389 20.92 -12.19 4.24
CA GLY A 389 21.67 -11.52 3.17
C GLY A 389 21.88 -10.02 3.37
N ALA A 390 21.65 -9.47 4.56
CA ALA A 390 21.98 -8.08 4.86
C ALA A 390 23.49 -7.87 5.01
N ASP A 391 24.03 -6.82 4.38
CA ASP A 391 25.43 -6.39 4.53
C ASP A 391 25.63 -5.54 5.79
N GLU A 392 24.62 -4.72 6.13
CA GLU A 392 24.62 -3.87 7.32
C GLU A 392 23.28 -3.94 8.05
N VAL A 393 23.32 -3.69 9.36
CA VAL A 393 22.12 -3.59 10.20
C VAL A 393 22.22 -2.34 11.05
N VAL A 394 21.18 -1.52 11.02
CA VAL A 394 21.07 -0.25 11.72
C VAL A 394 19.93 -0.32 12.73
N VAL A 395 20.22 0.03 13.98
CA VAL A 395 19.18 0.20 15.00
C VAL A 395 18.55 1.57 14.81
N SER A 396 17.34 1.64 14.25
CA SER A 396 16.74 2.91 13.83
C SER A 396 16.41 3.89 14.97
N ARG A 397 16.39 3.41 16.22
CA ARG A 397 16.28 4.24 17.42
C ARG A 397 17.59 4.97 17.77
N ASN A 398 18.71 4.55 17.19
CA ASN A 398 20.00 5.19 17.39
C ASN A 398 20.22 6.27 16.30
N ALA A 399 20.06 7.53 16.68
CA ALA A 399 20.21 8.67 15.78
C ALA A 399 21.62 8.76 15.17
N ASP A 400 22.65 8.38 15.92
CA ASP A 400 24.04 8.42 15.43
C ASP A 400 24.32 7.34 14.40
N GLU A 401 23.70 6.15 14.53
CA GLU A 401 23.75 5.14 13.48
C GLU A 401 23.02 5.62 12.22
N MET A 402 21.79 6.11 12.35
CA MET A 402 21.00 6.63 11.22
C MET A 402 21.73 7.75 10.47
N LYS A 403 22.36 8.68 11.20
CA LYS A 403 23.07 9.84 10.63
C LYS A 403 24.22 9.44 9.70
N LYS A 404 24.89 8.30 9.95
CA LYS A 404 25.98 7.80 9.09
C LYS A 404 25.52 7.44 7.68
N HIS A 405 24.24 7.17 7.50
CA HIS A 405 23.68 6.79 6.20
C HIS A 405 22.89 7.91 5.50
N ALA A 406 22.91 9.14 6.03
CA ALA A 406 22.18 10.26 5.45
C ALA A 406 22.56 10.48 3.98
N GLY A 407 21.55 10.51 3.10
CA GLY A 407 21.76 10.78 1.68
C GLY A 407 22.51 9.71 0.89
N SER A 408 22.53 8.45 1.34
CA SER A 408 23.36 7.38 0.76
C SER A 408 22.60 6.26 0.04
N PHE A 409 21.26 6.22 0.12
CA PHE A 409 20.47 5.14 -0.46
C PHE A 409 19.89 5.48 -1.83
N ASP A 410 19.91 4.50 -2.74
CA ASP A 410 19.23 4.57 -4.03
C ASP A 410 17.75 4.16 -3.90
N PHE A 411 17.48 3.20 -3.03
CA PHE A 411 16.14 2.65 -2.82
C PHE A 411 15.94 2.26 -1.36
N ILE A 412 14.76 2.51 -0.82
CA ILE A 412 14.32 2.03 0.50
C ILE A 412 12.95 1.38 0.33
N LEU A 413 12.81 0.14 0.80
CA LEU A 413 11.52 -0.52 0.92
C LEU A 413 11.06 -0.46 2.37
N ASP A 414 9.91 0.14 2.61
CA ASP A 414 9.31 0.25 3.92
C ASP A 414 8.18 -0.76 4.11
N ALA A 415 8.43 -1.76 4.96
CA ALA A 415 7.52 -2.85 5.27
C ALA A 415 6.86 -2.72 6.65
N VAL A 416 6.92 -1.54 7.29
CA VAL A 416 6.37 -1.34 8.63
C VAL A 416 4.90 -0.94 8.56
N SER A 417 4.03 -1.75 9.18
CA SER A 417 2.59 -1.46 9.31
C SER A 417 2.23 -0.72 10.61
N ALA A 418 3.18 -0.48 11.51
CA ALA A 418 2.98 0.36 12.69
C ALA A 418 3.26 1.83 12.37
N ASN A 419 2.72 2.75 13.17
CA ASN A 419 3.05 4.17 13.02
C ASN A 419 4.56 4.41 13.27
N HIS A 420 5.21 5.18 12.40
CA HIS A 420 6.63 5.50 12.49
C HIS A 420 6.94 6.80 11.71
N ASP A 421 8.07 7.45 12.03
CA ASP A 421 8.50 8.64 11.31
C ASP A 421 9.13 8.29 9.95
N ILE A 422 8.35 8.44 8.89
CA ILE A 422 8.79 8.20 7.52
C ILE A 422 9.93 9.15 7.10
N ASN A 423 10.01 10.35 7.70
CA ASN A 423 10.99 11.37 7.30
C ASN A 423 12.41 11.00 7.72
N ALA A 424 12.56 10.23 8.79
CA ALA A 424 13.84 9.64 9.18
C ALA A 424 14.45 8.82 8.03
N TYR A 425 13.63 8.07 7.29
CA TYR A 425 14.07 7.24 6.16
C TYR A 425 14.16 8.01 4.84
N ILE A 426 13.25 8.95 4.57
CA ILE A 426 13.37 9.86 3.41
C ILE A 426 14.72 10.61 3.44
N ASN A 427 15.18 11.01 4.64
CA ASN A 427 16.45 11.68 4.81
C ASN A 427 17.68 10.81 4.48
N LEU A 428 17.53 9.49 4.45
CA LEU A 428 18.59 8.56 4.06
C LEU A 428 18.74 8.45 2.54
N LEU A 429 17.72 8.82 1.76
CA LEU A 429 17.77 8.76 0.30
C LEU A 429 18.78 9.74 -0.29
N GLY A 430 19.59 9.26 -1.24
CA GLY A 430 20.45 10.07 -2.10
C GLY A 430 19.66 10.91 -3.10
N VAL A 431 20.37 11.50 -4.06
CA VAL A 431 19.74 12.25 -5.16
C VAL A 431 19.03 11.26 -6.09
N ASN A 432 17.78 11.56 -6.47
CA ASN A 432 16.89 10.66 -7.22
C ASN A 432 16.49 9.36 -6.48
N GLY A 433 16.89 9.18 -5.23
CA GLY A 433 16.54 8.00 -4.45
C GLY A 433 15.03 7.87 -4.26
N ASN A 434 14.54 6.63 -4.11
CA ASN A 434 13.13 6.35 -3.89
C ASN A 434 12.89 5.57 -2.60
N LEU A 435 11.91 6.01 -1.80
CA LEU A 435 11.33 5.21 -0.75
C LEU A 435 9.97 4.69 -1.22
N THR A 436 9.80 3.37 -1.27
CA THR A 436 8.52 2.72 -1.56
C THR A 436 7.91 2.13 -0.30
N LEU A 437 6.69 2.57 -0.01
CA LEU A 437 5.85 2.03 1.05
C LEU A 437 5.11 0.79 0.55
N VAL A 438 5.26 -0.31 1.28
CA VAL A 438 4.44 -1.53 1.15
C VAL A 438 3.79 -1.94 2.49
N GLY A 439 4.21 -1.32 3.60
CA GLY A 439 3.50 -1.36 4.87
C GLY A 439 2.24 -0.49 4.86
N ALA A 440 1.24 -0.86 5.66
CA ALA A 440 -0.06 -0.17 5.72
C ALA A 440 -0.36 0.31 7.15
N PRO A 441 0.25 1.42 7.63
CA PRO A 441 -0.12 2.02 8.91
C PRO A 441 -1.53 2.60 8.86
N ALA A 442 -2.24 2.52 9.99
CA ALA A 442 -3.59 3.07 10.12
C ALA A 442 -3.63 4.61 10.10
N GLU A 443 -2.56 5.25 10.60
CA GLU A 443 -2.47 6.70 10.69
C GLU A 443 -1.81 7.31 9.44
N PRO A 444 -2.28 8.48 8.97
CA PRO A 444 -1.65 9.18 7.85
C PRO A 444 -0.19 9.55 8.13
N LEU A 445 0.67 9.41 7.11
CA LEU A 445 2.08 9.79 7.17
C LEU A 445 2.29 11.24 6.68
N ALA A 446 2.80 12.11 7.56
CA ALA A 446 3.11 13.49 7.19
C ALA A 446 4.48 13.60 6.49
N VAL A 447 4.48 14.09 5.25
CA VAL A 447 5.71 14.28 4.44
C VAL A 447 5.88 15.77 4.09
N PRO A 448 6.88 16.47 4.64
CA PRO A 448 7.17 17.86 4.27
C PRO A 448 7.71 17.96 2.85
N ALA A 449 7.13 18.83 2.01
CA ALA A 449 7.51 18.95 0.60
C ALA A 449 9.02 19.18 0.37
N PHE A 450 9.68 19.95 1.23
CA PHE A 450 11.12 20.22 1.12
C PHE A 450 12.01 19.00 1.37
N SER A 451 11.52 17.96 2.06
CA SER A 451 12.26 16.70 2.23
C SER A 451 12.45 15.97 0.89
N LEU A 452 11.57 16.22 -0.08
CA LEU A 452 11.59 15.68 -1.44
C LEU A 452 12.30 16.62 -2.43
N ILE A 453 11.93 17.90 -2.45
CA ILE A 453 12.36 18.89 -3.46
C ILE A 453 13.89 19.01 -3.52
N GLY A 454 14.57 19.15 -2.38
CA GLY A 454 15.99 19.50 -2.33
C GLY A 454 16.95 18.48 -2.95
N ARG A 455 16.53 17.22 -3.08
CA ARG A 455 17.35 16.12 -3.67
C ARG A 455 16.62 15.32 -4.74
N ARG A 456 15.47 15.82 -5.22
CA ARG A 456 14.62 15.12 -6.19
C ARG A 456 14.29 13.69 -5.73
N ARG A 457 14.00 13.53 -4.44
CA ARG A 457 13.67 12.23 -3.84
C ARG A 457 12.23 11.86 -4.19
N ASN A 458 11.98 10.57 -4.26
CA ASN A 458 10.67 10.01 -4.57
C ASN A 458 10.11 9.32 -3.32
N PHE A 459 8.80 9.48 -3.11
CA PHE A 459 8.02 8.73 -2.15
C PHE A 459 6.87 8.08 -2.91
N SER A 460 6.83 6.75 -2.93
CA SER A 460 5.89 5.96 -3.72
C SER A 460 5.23 4.87 -2.89
N GLY A 461 4.10 4.37 -3.37
CA GLY A 461 3.48 3.14 -2.88
C GLY A 461 3.61 2.03 -3.91
N SER A 462 3.61 0.78 -3.45
CA SER A 462 3.44 -0.39 -4.30
C SER A 462 2.52 -1.38 -3.62
N MET A 463 1.74 -2.09 -4.42
CA MET A 463 1.00 -3.28 -3.97
C MET A 463 1.67 -4.53 -4.53
N ILE A 464 0.92 -5.64 -4.57
CA ILE A 464 1.29 -6.88 -5.28
C ILE A 464 1.66 -6.60 -6.76
N GLY A 465 2.13 -7.62 -7.47
CA GLY A 465 2.43 -7.54 -8.90
C GLY A 465 1.32 -8.12 -9.78
N GLY A 466 1.40 -7.85 -11.08
CA GLY A 466 0.55 -8.49 -12.10
C GLY A 466 0.90 -9.97 -12.26
N ILE A 467 0.09 -10.72 -13.01
CA ILE A 467 0.31 -12.17 -13.18
C ILE A 467 1.66 -12.45 -13.86
N ALA A 468 1.99 -11.71 -14.92
CA ALA A 468 3.23 -11.90 -15.64
C ALA A 468 4.47 -11.63 -14.76
N GLU A 469 4.45 -10.53 -13.99
CA GLU A 469 5.54 -10.19 -13.07
C GLU A 469 5.63 -11.18 -11.90
N THR A 470 4.49 -11.72 -11.44
CA THR A 470 4.50 -12.77 -10.42
C THR A 470 5.14 -14.05 -10.94
N GLN A 471 4.88 -14.44 -12.20
CA GLN A 471 5.57 -15.58 -12.80
C GLN A 471 7.07 -15.32 -12.97
N GLU A 472 7.46 -14.12 -13.40
CA GLU A 472 8.87 -13.72 -13.49
C GLU A 472 9.58 -13.82 -12.14
N MET A 473 8.95 -13.34 -11.07
CA MET A 473 9.46 -13.43 -9.71
C MET A 473 9.63 -14.89 -9.26
N LEU A 474 8.65 -15.76 -9.55
CA LEU A 474 8.76 -17.20 -9.24
C LEU A 474 9.92 -17.84 -10.01
N ASP A 475 10.08 -17.52 -11.29
CA ASP A 475 11.19 -18.02 -12.11
C ASP A 475 12.54 -17.52 -11.58
N PHE A 476 12.62 -16.26 -11.16
CA PHE A 476 13.78 -15.69 -10.47
C PHE A 476 14.10 -16.44 -9.18
N CYS A 477 13.07 -16.75 -8.37
CA CYS A 477 13.21 -17.53 -7.16
C CYS A 477 13.74 -18.94 -7.44
N GLY A 478 13.21 -19.60 -8.47
CA GLY A 478 13.69 -20.90 -8.94
C GLY A 478 15.17 -20.88 -9.31
N LYS A 479 15.61 -19.86 -10.07
CA LYS A 479 17.01 -19.72 -10.52
C LYS A 479 17.99 -19.39 -9.38
N ASN A 480 17.56 -18.58 -8.41
CA ASN A 480 18.42 -18.07 -7.34
C ASN A 480 18.21 -18.79 -6.00
N ASN A 481 17.38 -19.84 -5.98
CA ASN A 481 17.01 -20.59 -4.78
C ASN A 481 16.48 -19.69 -3.64
N VAL A 482 15.63 -18.73 -4.00
CA VAL A 482 15.00 -17.82 -3.03
C VAL A 482 13.67 -18.41 -2.59
N THR A 483 13.54 -18.67 -1.28
CA THR A 483 12.27 -19.05 -0.64
C THR A 483 12.08 -18.27 0.66
N ALA A 484 10.85 -18.24 1.16
CA ALA A 484 10.56 -17.72 2.49
C ALA A 484 11.08 -18.67 3.58
N ASP A 485 11.37 -18.11 4.75
CA ASP A 485 11.63 -18.90 5.96
C ASP A 485 10.27 -19.13 6.64
N VAL A 486 9.82 -20.39 6.67
CA VAL A 486 8.46 -20.75 7.10
C VAL A 486 8.46 -21.70 8.30
N GLU A 487 7.48 -21.49 9.18
CA GLU A 487 7.02 -22.50 10.13
C GLU A 487 5.78 -23.18 9.56
N VAL A 488 5.85 -24.51 9.36
CA VAL A 488 4.72 -25.29 8.83
C VAL A 488 3.81 -25.71 9.98
N ILE A 489 2.51 -25.45 9.86
CA ILE A 489 1.51 -25.76 10.89
C ILE A 489 0.32 -26.53 10.30
N PRO A 490 -0.39 -27.34 11.10
CA PRO A 490 -1.69 -27.85 10.69
C PRO A 490 -2.78 -26.77 10.78
N ILE A 491 -3.86 -26.90 10.01
CA ILE A 491 -4.96 -25.91 9.95
C ILE A 491 -5.65 -25.72 11.30
N GLN A 492 -5.67 -26.75 12.15
CA GLN A 492 -6.21 -26.70 13.51
C GLN A 492 -5.49 -25.66 14.40
N LYS A 493 -4.26 -25.30 14.06
CA LYS A 493 -3.44 -24.32 14.78
C LYS A 493 -3.56 -22.90 14.22
N VAL A 494 -4.41 -22.66 13.22
CA VAL A 494 -4.51 -21.35 12.54
C VAL A 494 -4.86 -20.19 13.49
N ASN A 495 -5.77 -20.39 14.46
CA ASN A 495 -6.10 -19.34 15.43
C ASN A 495 -4.93 -19.03 16.37
N GLU A 496 -4.17 -20.06 16.80
CA GLU A 496 -2.95 -19.87 17.59
C GLU A 496 -1.89 -19.12 16.78
N ALA A 497 -1.73 -19.47 15.50
CA ALA A 497 -0.82 -18.79 14.58
C ALA A 497 -1.18 -17.31 14.38
N TYR A 498 -2.46 -16.95 14.36
CA TYR A 498 -2.90 -15.56 14.29
C TYR A 498 -2.50 -14.77 15.54
N GLU A 499 -2.65 -15.36 16.74
CA GLU A 499 -2.21 -14.73 17.98
C GLU A 499 -0.68 -14.58 18.06
N ARG A 500 0.07 -15.55 17.53
CA ARG A 500 1.53 -15.47 17.42
C ARG A 500 1.97 -14.43 16.39
N LEU A 501 1.27 -14.33 15.26
CA LEU A 501 1.54 -13.33 14.22
C LEU A 501 1.46 -11.90 14.77
N LEU A 502 0.41 -11.59 15.55
CA LEU A 502 0.24 -10.28 16.21
C LEU A 502 1.39 -9.93 17.15
N LYS A 503 1.94 -10.94 17.84
CA LYS A 503 3.06 -10.79 18.76
C LYS A 503 4.42 -10.81 18.05
N SER A 504 4.41 -10.90 16.71
CA SER A 504 5.61 -11.10 15.90
C SER A 504 6.41 -12.35 16.32
N ASP A 505 5.72 -13.37 16.82
CA ASP A 505 6.28 -14.65 17.28
C ASP A 505 6.31 -15.68 16.16
N VAL A 506 7.00 -15.33 15.07
CA VAL A 506 7.27 -16.21 13.93
C VAL A 506 8.51 -15.70 13.18
N LYS A 507 9.33 -16.63 12.69
CA LYS A 507 10.51 -16.35 11.87
C LYS A 507 10.43 -17.10 10.54
N TYR A 508 9.82 -16.55 9.50
CA TYR A 508 9.18 -15.22 9.41
C TYR A 508 7.74 -15.27 8.89
N ARG A 509 7.29 -16.46 8.49
CA ARG A 509 5.96 -16.72 7.93
C ARG A 509 5.44 -18.05 8.46
N PHE A 510 4.12 -18.20 8.53
CA PHE A 510 3.50 -19.51 8.65
C PHE A 510 3.10 -20.02 7.27
N SER A 511 3.17 -21.34 7.12
CA SER A 511 2.52 -22.05 6.01
C SER A 511 1.67 -23.17 6.58
N ILE A 512 0.42 -23.22 6.18
CA ILE A 512 -0.51 -24.27 6.59
C ILE A 512 -0.29 -25.48 5.68
N ASP A 513 -0.05 -26.65 6.27
CA ASP A 513 -0.14 -27.93 5.56
C ASP A 513 -1.61 -28.34 5.44
N MET A 514 -2.15 -28.21 4.23
CA MET A 514 -3.57 -28.45 3.99
C MET A 514 -3.94 -29.94 3.98
N ALA A 515 -2.96 -30.86 4.02
CA ALA A 515 -3.25 -32.26 4.28
C ALA A 515 -3.92 -32.47 5.65
N SER A 516 -3.63 -31.61 6.63
CA SER A 516 -4.24 -31.62 7.96
C SER A 516 -5.74 -31.28 7.98
N LEU A 517 -6.28 -30.73 6.89
CA LEU A 517 -7.74 -30.51 6.78
C LEU A 517 -8.50 -31.84 6.57
N LYS A 518 -7.81 -32.89 6.09
CA LYS A 518 -8.41 -34.21 5.87
C LYS A 518 -8.72 -34.93 7.19
N SER A 519 -8.04 -34.58 8.28
CA SER A 519 -8.26 -35.16 9.61
C SER A 519 -9.40 -34.53 10.43
N GLU A 520 -10.09 -33.52 9.88
CA GLU A 520 -11.33 -32.96 10.44
C GLU A 520 -12.58 -33.81 10.18
#